data_AF-R1E0J5-F1
#
_entry.id   AF-R1E0J5-F1
#
_cell.length_a   1.000
_cell.length_b   1.000
_cell.length_c   1.000
_cell.angle_alpha   90.00
_cell.angle_beta   90.00
_cell.angle_gamma   90.00
#
_symmetry.space_group_name_H-M   'P 1'
#
loop_
_entity.id
_entity.type
_entity.pdbx_description
1 polymer ?
#
loop_
_entity_poly.entity_id
_entity_poly.type
_entity_poly.pdbx_seq_one_letter_code
_entity_poly.pdbx_strand_id
1 'polypeptide(L)'
;MLFPVLSACMSGGGFGRAARPASGGGFGRGGARPAAARKPPPSLEAVAARFRNRLPASECEPCACGSGLGYAACCQPYHAGGASPESPERCLQARFSAFAYRLPLPLIATTHRENRDYREDRVAWARALDREGMFDGFEFARLSFTATLRPRGGGEEVSFSERSRFLRGGSGWLYASGEVTAEEGGTVLN
;
A
#
# COMPACT_ATOMS: atom_id res chain seq x y z
N MET A 1 3.86 0.87 8.73
CA MET A 1 3.32 1.61 7.57
C MET A 1 3.76 3.04 7.74
N LEU A 2 4.14 3.72 6.66
CA LEU A 2 4.38 5.18 6.71
C LEU A 2 3.11 5.95 7.18
N PHE A 3 1.95 5.30 7.28
CA PHE A 3 0.70 5.93 7.69
C PHE A 3 -0.12 4.99 8.57
N PRO A 4 -0.28 5.27 9.87
CA PRO A 4 -1.47 4.86 10.61
C PRO A 4 -2.60 5.84 10.26
N VAL A 5 -3.66 5.33 9.62
CA VAL A 5 -5.02 5.86 9.80
C VAL A 5 -5.29 7.30 9.30
N LEU A 6 -5.41 7.46 7.98
CA LEU A 6 -6.34 8.43 7.39
C LEU A 6 -7.72 7.77 7.19
N SER A 7 -8.21 7.11 8.24
CA SER A 7 -9.57 6.58 8.30
C SER A 7 -10.43 7.56 9.09
N ALA A 8 -10.95 8.59 8.41
CA ALA A 8 -11.99 9.45 8.96
C ALA A 8 -13.31 9.25 8.17
N CYS A 9 -14.26 8.66 8.88
CA CYS A 9 -15.69 9.00 8.92
C CYS A 9 -16.54 8.79 7.66
N MET A 10 -17.23 7.65 7.59
CA MET A 10 -18.63 7.56 7.14
C MET A 10 -19.37 6.49 7.96
N SER A 11 -20.19 6.96 8.90
CA SER A 11 -21.13 6.16 9.70
C SER A 11 -22.36 5.78 8.88
N GLY A 12 -22.97 4.62 9.19
CA GLY A 12 -24.43 4.49 9.14
C GLY A 12 -24.98 3.17 8.60
N GLY A 13 -25.84 2.53 9.42
CA GLY A 13 -27.00 1.79 8.94
C GLY A 13 -26.98 0.27 9.09
N GLY A 14 -27.51 -0.24 10.20
CA GLY A 14 -27.86 -1.65 10.37
C GLY A 14 -29.36 -1.87 10.21
N PHE A 15 -29.77 -3.01 9.65
CA PHE A 15 -31.07 -3.71 9.76
C PHE A 15 -30.76 -5.14 9.29
N GLY A 16 -31.17 -6.26 9.88
CA GLY A 16 -32.41 -6.68 10.53
C GLY A 16 -32.53 -8.18 10.21
N ARG A 17 -32.62 -9.05 11.23
CA ARG A 17 -32.76 -10.51 11.06
C ARG A 17 -34.18 -10.86 10.61
N ALA A 18 -34.31 -11.84 9.72
CA ALA A 18 -35.55 -12.60 9.57
C ALA A 18 -35.24 -14.09 9.36
N ALA A 19 -36.03 -14.95 10.02
CA ALA A 19 -35.90 -16.39 10.01
C ALA A 19 -36.88 -17.08 9.04
N ARG A 20 -36.41 -18.23 8.54
CA ARG A 20 -36.95 -19.41 7.80
C ARG A 20 -38.46 -19.54 7.55
N PRO A 21 -38.84 -20.35 6.53
CA PRO A 21 -39.27 -21.72 6.87
C PRO A 21 -38.63 -22.82 6.00
N ALA A 22 -38.86 -24.06 6.43
CA ALA A 22 -38.34 -25.30 5.86
C ALA A 22 -39.36 -26.01 4.96
N SER A 23 -38.88 -26.57 3.85
CA SER A 23 -39.48 -27.64 3.05
C SER A 23 -38.34 -28.22 2.19
N GLY A 24 -38.24 -29.48 1.78
CA GLY A 24 -39.03 -30.69 1.79
C GLY A 24 -38.19 -31.68 0.96
N GLY A 25 -38.25 -32.98 1.28
CA GLY A 25 -37.25 -33.98 0.89
C GLY A 25 -37.08 -34.29 -0.60
N GLY A 26 -35.94 -34.94 -0.90
CA GLY A 26 -35.61 -35.53 -2.20
C GLY A 26 -34.31 -36.33 -2.10
N PHE A 27 -34.38 -37.59 -1.65
CA PHE A 27 -33.24 -38.52 -1.66
C PHE A 27 -33.01 -39.05 -3.08
N GLY A 28 -32.42 -38.23 -3.94
CA GLY A 28 -31.80 -38.69 -5.17
C GLY A 28 -30.45 -39.33 -4.87
N ARG A 29 -30.24 -40.58 -5.29
CA ARG A 29 -28.93 -41.26 -5.25
C ARG A 29 -27.99 -40.56 -6.24
N GLY A 30 -27.38 -39.45 -5.82
CA GLY A 30 -26.35 -38.76 -6.56
C GLY A 30 -25.06 -39.55 -6.51
N GLY A 31 -24.64 -40.12 -7.64
CA GLY A 31 -23.26 -40.60 -7.80
C GLY A 31 -22.31 -39.46 -7.40
N ALA A 32 -21.28 -39.79 -6.62
CA ALA A 32 -20.28 -38.82 -6.20
C ALA A 32 -19.64 -38.18 -7.43
N ARG A 33 -19.98 -36.92 -7.72
CA ARG A 33 -19.19 -36.09 -8.63
C ARG A 33 -17.76 -36.11 -8.11
N PRO A 34 -16.75 -36.43 -8.93
CA PRO A 34 -15.37 -36.32 -8.49
C PRO A 34 -15.15 -34.89 -8.00
N ALA A 35 -14.58 -34.76 -6.79
CA ALA A 35 -14.26 -33.45 -6.24
C ALA A 35 -13.32 -32.75 -7.22
N ALA A 36 -13.83 -31.72 -7.91
CA ALA A 36 -13.01 -30.89 -8.78
C ALA A 36 -11.80 -30.43 -7.97
N ALA A 37 -10.60 -30.70 -8.48
CA ALA A 37 -9.36 -30.30 -7.83
C ALA A 37 -9.46 -28.81 -7.49
N ARG A 38 -9.37 -28.47 -6.20
CA ARG A 38 -9.39 -27.07 -5.76
C ARG A 38 -8.21 -26.38 -6.42
N LYS A 39 -8.47 -25.26 -7.11
CA LYS A 39 -7.42 -24.46 -7.74
C LYS A 39 -6.36 -24.11 -6.67
N PRO A 40 -5.05 -24.24 -6.97
CA PRO A 40 -4.02 -23.90 -6.00
C PRO A 40 -4.18 -22.45 -5.53
N PRO A 41 -3.79 -22.14 -4.28
CA PRO A 41 -3.80 -20.77 -3.80
C PRO A 41 -2.92 -19.89 -4.72
N PRO A 42 -3.33 -18.65 -5.00
CA PRO A 42 -2.57 -17.78 -5.90
C PRO A 42 -1.22 -17.42 -5.30
N SER A 43 -0.20 -17.28 -6.15
CA SER A 43 1.11 -16.79 -5.76
C SER A 43 1.08 -15.30 -5.40
N LEU A 44 2.15 -14.81 -4.76
CA LEU A 44 2.30 -13.39 -4.43
C LEU A 44 2.30 -12.53 -5.68
N GLU A 45 2.99 -12.97 -6.73
CA GLU A 45 3.09 -12.30 -8.03
C GLU A 45 1.71 -12.22 -8.69
N ALA A 46 0.93 -13.31 -8.62
CA ALA A 46 -0.42 -13.35 -9.17
C ALA A 46 -1.39 -12.41 -8.43
N VAL A 47 -1.19 -12.17 -7.13
CA VAL A 47 -1.94 -11.15 -6.38
C VAL A 47 -1.45 -9.75 -6.73
N ALA A 48 -0.14 -9.53 -6.78
CA ALA A 48 0.45 -8.24 -7.12
C ALA A 48 0.05 -7.76 -8.53
N ALA A 49 -0.02 -8.68 -9.50
CA ALA A 49 -0.45 -8.38 -10.88
C ALA A 49 -1.90 -7.86 -10.99
N ARG A 50 -2.72 -8.00 -9.95
CA ARG A 50 -4.10 -7.48 -9.92
C ARG A 50 -4.19 -6.05 -9.43
N PHE A 51 -3.11 -5.50 -8.85
CA PHE A 51 -3.07 -4.11 -8.45
C PHE A 51 -3.16 -3.26 -9.71
N ARG A 52 -4.13 -2.33 -9.73
CA ARG A 52 -4.19 -1.28 -10.75
C ARG A 52 -3.03 -0.31 -10.49
N ASN A 53 -1.86 -0.61 -11.05
CA ASN A 53 -0.68 0.24 -10.86
C ASN A 53 -0.91 1.63 -11.49
N ARG A 54 -0.19 2.61 -10.97
CA ARG A 54 -0.22 4.01 -11.46
C ARG A 54 1.16 4.44 -11.92
N LEU A 55 1.89 3.52 -12.55
CA LEU A 55 3.23 3.81 -13.05
C LEU A 55 3.17 4.92 -14.10
N PRO A 56 4.19 5.80 -14.15
CA PRO A 56 4.27 6.81 -15.20
C PRO A 56 4.33 6.17 -16.59
N ALA A 57 3.75 6.86 -17.57
CA ALA A 57 3.66 6.35 -18.93
C ALA A 57 4.96 6.54 -19.71
N SER A 58 5.82 7.48 -19.28
CA SER A 58 7.10 7.78 -19.93
C SER A 58 8.27 7.65 -18.95
N GLU A 59 9.44 7.27 -19.46
CA GLU A 59 10.65 7.06 -18.65
C GLU A 59 11.18 8.35 -18.01
N CYS A 60 10.88 9.50 -18.62
CA CYS A 60 11.29 10.83 -18.17
C CYS A 60 10.29 11.50 -17.22
N GLU A 61 9.12 10.90 -16.98
CA GLU A 61 8.13 11.47 -16.07
C GLU A 61 8.68 11.49 -14.64
N PRO A 62 8.57 12.62 -13.91
CA PRO A 62 9.19 12.78 -12.62
C PRO A 62 8.72 11.73 -11.62
N CYS A 63 9.67 11.17 -10.88
CA CYS A 63 9.39 10.16 -9.87
C CYS A 63 8.58 10.77 -8.71
N ALA A 64 7.59 10.01 -8.23
CA ALA A 64 6.74 10.39 -7.10
C ALA A 64 7.50 10.52 -5.76
N CYS A 65 8.82 10.28 -5.70
CA CYS A 65 9.58 10.52 -4.48
C CYS A 65 10.06 11.97 -4.33
N GLY A 66 9.79 12.86 -5.30
CA GLY A 66 10.19 14.26 -5.23
C GLY A 66 11.67 14.53 -5.54
N SER A 67 12.41 13.57 -6.11
CA SER A 67 13.82 13.74 -6.46
C SER A 67 14.05 14.64 -7.70
N GLY A 68 12.99 14.91 -8.48
CA GLY A 68 13.08 15.60 -9.77
C GLY A 68 13.60 14.73 -10.92
N LEU A 69 14.09 13.52 -10.65
CA LEU A 69 14.54 12.57 -11.67
C LEU A 69 13.35 11.80 -12.27
N GLY A 70 13.49 11.36 -13.52
CA GLY A 70 12.54 10.43 -14.15
C GLY A 70 12.44 9.11 -13.37
N TYR A 71 11.25 8.50 -13.33
CA TYR A 71 11.02 7.26 -12.56
C TYR A 71 12.02 6.14 -12.89
N ALA A 72 12.34 5.96 -14.18
CA ALA A 72 13.25 4.92 -14.65
C ALA A 72 14.66 5.05 -14.05
N ALA A 73 15.16 6.28 -13.96
CA ALA A 73 16.46 6.60 -13.37
C ALA A 73 16.42 6.76 -11.84
N CYS A 74 15.22 6.70 -11.23
CA CYS A 74 15.03 6.97 -9.82
C CYS A 74 14.57 5.73 -9.05
N CYS A 75 13.26 5.53 -8.82
CA CYS A 75 12.76 4.46 -7.95
C CYS A 75 12.58 3.11 -8.65
N GLN A 76 12.55 3.10 -9.99
CA GLN A 76 12.32 1.87 -10.75
C GLN A 76 13.36 0.74 -10.45
N PRO A 77 14.68 0.99 -10.34
CA PRO A 77 15.64 -0.07 -10.07
C PRO A 77 15.39 -0.80 -8.74
N TYR A 78 14.94 -0.06 -7.72
CA TYR A 78 14.57 -0.62 -6.41
C TYR A 78 13.24 -1.37 -6.46
N HIS A 79 12.29 -0.90 -7.27
CA HIS A 79 10.98 -1.56 -7.41
C HIS A 79 11.04 -2.85 -8.23
N ALA A 80 11.91 -2.87 -9.24
CA ALA A 80 12.15 -4.05 -10.07
C ALA A 80 13.01 -5.11 -9.37
N GLY A 81 13.56 -4.81 -8.19
CA GLY A 81 14.47 -5.70 -7.46
C GLY A 81 15.89 -5.76 -8.04
N GLY A 82 16.25 -4.83 -8.94
CA GLY A 82 17.59 -4.74 -9.53
C GLY A 82 18.62 -4.04 -8.63
N ALA A 83 18.18 -3.28 -7.63
CA ALA A 83 19.03 -2.63 -6.64
C ALA A 83 18.36 -2.60 -5.26
N SER A 84 19.15 -2.48 -4.20
CA SER A 84 18.65 -2.20 -2.85
C SER A 84 18.99 -0.76 -2.43
N PRO A 85 18.11 -0.08 -1.67
CA PRO A 85 18.36 1.29 -1.25
C PRO A 85 19.66 1.41 -0.45
N GLU A 86 20.53 2.32 -0.88
CA GLU A 86 21.86 2.57 -0.33
C GLU A 86 21.82 3.34 1.00
N SER A 87 20.75 4.10 1.25
CA SER A 87 20.55 4.89 2.46
C SER A 87 19.12 4.74 3.04
N PRO A 88 18.92 5.10 4.33
CA PRO A 88 17.59 5.19 4.93
C PRO A 88 16.65 6.11 4.15
N GLU A 89 17.14 7.27 3.72
CA GLU A 89 16.39 8.27 2.95
C GLU A 89 15.98 7.69 1.59
N ARG A 90 16.90 6.98 0.92
CA ARG A 90 16.59 6.32 -0.34
C ARG A 90 15.54 5.22 -0.17
N CYS A 91 15.60 4.47 0.94
CA CYS A 91 14.59 3.47 1.29
C CYS A 91 13.23 4.13 1.49
N LEU A 92 13.17 5.26 2.22
CA LEU A 92 11.96 6.02 2.42
C LEU A 92 11.35 6.50 1.09
N GLN A 93 12.16 7.11 0.23
CA GLN A 93 11.76 7.60 -1.10
C GLN A 93 11.20 6.50 -2.01
N ALA A 94 11.88 5.34 -2.05
CA ALA A 94 11.43 4.19 -2.82
C ALA A 94 10.10 3.66 -2.27
N ARG A 95 9.97 3.52 -0.95
CA ARG A 95 8.72 3.09 -0.31
C ARG A 95 7.58 4.04 -0.57
N PHE A 96 7.83 5.35 -0.49
CA PHE A 96 6.84 6.37 -0.81
C PHE A 96 6.31 6.19 -2.25
N SER A 97 7.23 6.08 -3.23
CA SER A 97 6.85 5.88 -4.63
C SER A 97 6.11 4.56 -4.85
N ALA A 98 6.48 3.49 -4.12
CA ALA A 98 5.78 2.22 -4.20
C ALA A 98 4.33 2.31 -3.70
N PHE A 99 4.05 3.08 -2.65
CA PHE A 99 2.67 3.37 -2.24
C PHE A 99 1.92 4.16 -3.32
N ALA A 100 2.50 5.27 -3.81
CA ALA A 100 1.90 6.12 -4.84
C ALA A 100 1.58 5.36 -6.14
N TYR A 101 2.48 4.48 -6.59
CA TYR A 101 2.32 3.70 -7.81
C TYR A 101 1.58 2.37 -7.62
N ARG A 102 1.14 2.07 -6.39
CA ARG A 102 0.43 0.84 -6.03
C ARG A 102 1.24 -0.44 -6.28
N LEU A 103 2.50 -0.44 -5.85
CA LEU A 103 3.44 -1.55 -6.00
C LEU A 103 3.61 -2.28 -4.64
N PRO A 104 2.98 -3.44 -4.43
CA PRO A 104 3.03 -4.12 -3.13
C PRO A 104 4.36 -4.84 -2.87
N LEU A 105 5.00 -5.38 -3.91
CA LEU A 105 6.22 -6.19 -3.75
C LEU A 105 7.38 -5.42 -3.11
N PRO A 106 7.70 -4.17 -3.55
CA PRO A 106 8.77 -3.40 -2.92
C PRO A 106 8.47 -3.07 -1.46
N LEU A 107 7.20 -2.80 -1.12
CA LEU A 107 6.80 -2.52 0.27
C LEU A 107 7.02 -3.73 1.17
N ILE A 108 6.60 -4.91 0.72
CA ILE A 108 6.79 -6.17 1.44
C ILE A 108 8.28 -6.50 1.55
N ALA A 109 9.07 -6.27 0.50
CA ALA A 109 10.51 -6.55 0.49
C ALA A 109 11.33 -5.62 1.40
N THR A 110 10.90 -4.37 1.55
CA THR A 110 11.66 -3.33 2.29
C THR A 110 11.13 -3.08 3.70
N THR A 111 10.21 -3.91 4.21
CA THR A 111 9.68 -3.79 5.58
C THR A 111 10.41 -4.75 6.51
N HIS A 112 10.96 -4.24 7.61
CA HIS A 112 11.67 -5.03 8.61
C HIS A 112 10.69 -5.91 9.42
N ARG A 113 11.18 -7.04 9.96
CA ARG A 113 10.38 -7.97 10.79
C ARG A 113 9.86 -7.34 12.08
N GLU A 114 10.58 -6.37 12.62
CA GLU A 114 10.16 -5.58 13.79
C GLU A 114 9.04 -4.56 13.47
N ASN A 115 8.70 -4.37 12.19
CA ASN A 115 7.61 -3.48 11.85
C ASN A 115 6.28 -4.07 12.31
N ARG A 116 5.45 -3.27 12.97
CA ARG A 116 4.11 -3.69 13.42
C ARG A 116 3.23 -4.24 12.30
N ASP A 117 3.46 -3.82 11.05
CA ASP A 117 2.68 -4.22 9.88
C ASP A 117 3.34 -5.38 9.10
N TYR A 118 4.45 -5.92 9.60
CA TYR A 118 5.08 -7.09 9.04
C TYR A 118 4.15 -8.31 9.15
N ARG A 119 4.09 -9.10 8.08
CA ARG A 119 3.33 -10.35 8.04
C ARG A 119 4.14 -11.43 7.33
N GLU A 120 4.19 -12.63 7.90
CA GLU A 120 4.87 -13.77 7.28
C GLU A 120 4.17 -14.26 6.02
N ASP A 121 2.83 -14.32 6.04
CA ASP A 121 2.03 -14.60 4.85
C ASP A 121 2.00 -13.36 3.94
N ARG A 122 2.90 -13.36 2.96
CA ARG A 122 3.05 -12.27 1.99
C ARG A 122 1.84 -12.14 1.06
N VAL A 123 1.11 -13.22 0.79
CA VAL A 123 -0.10 -13.18 -0.05
C VAL A 123 -1.23 -12.49 0.70
N ALA A 124 -1.44 -12.85 1.97
CA ALA A 124 -2.39 -12.17 2.83
C ALA A 124 -2.00 -10.70 3.03
N TRP A 125 -0.70 -10.40 3.15
CA TRP A 125 -0.20 -9.04 3.28
C TRP A 125 -0.48 -8.19 2.04
N ALA A 126 -0.19 -8.70 0.84
CA ALA A 126 -0.51 -7.99 -0.39
C ALA A 126 -2.01 -7.69 -0.48
N ARG A 127 -2.89 -8.65 -0.12
CA ARG A 127 -4.34 -8.39 -0.07
C ARG A 127 -4.74 -7.36 0.99
N ALA A 128 -4.04 -7.31 2.12
CA ALA A 128 -4.26 -6.29 3.14
C ALA A 128 -3.92 -4.90 2.61
N LEU A 129 -2.76 -4.74 1.96
CA LEU A 129 -2.34 -3.50 1.31
C LEU A 129 -3.37 -3.01 0.28
N ASP A 130 -3.94 -3.92 -0.52
CA ASP A 130 -4.97 -3.55 -1.50
C ASP A 130 -6.26 -3.04 -0.85
N ARG A 131 -6.66 -3.62 0.29
CA ARG A 131 -7.89 -3.26 1.03
C ARG A 131 -7.74 -2.02 1.89
N GLU A 132 -6.60 -1.88 2.56
CA GLU A 132 -6.29 -0.76 3.46
C GLU A 132 -5.99 0.52 2.68
N GLY A 133 -5.75 0.39 1.37
CA GLY A 133 -5.58 1.50 0.43
C GLY A 133 -4.11 1.83 0.19
N MET A 134 -3.86 2.33 -1.02
CA MET A 134 -2.53 2.69 -1.51
C MET A 134 -2.56 4.15 -1.97
N PHE A 135 -2.45 5.10 -1.03
CA PHE A 135 -2.59 6.56 -1.26
C PHE A 135 -3.65 6.95 -2.30
N ASP A 136 -4.76 6.20 -2.35
CA ASP A 136 -5.62 6.22 -3.53
C ASP A 136 -6.42 7.50 -3.65
N GLY A 137 -6.72 8.12 -2.51
CA GLY A 137 -7.45 9.39 -2.39
C GLY A 137 -6.57 10.63 -2.40
N PHE A 138 -5.25 10.48 -2.56
CA PHE A 138 -4.30 11.58 -2.48
C PHE A 138 -3.42 11.64 -3.73
N GLU A 139 -3.14 12.87 -4.16
CA GLU A 139 -2.08 13.16 -5.11
C GLU A 139 -0.85 13.64 -4.34
N PHE A 140 0.30 13.10 -4.73
CA PHE A 140 1.55 13.50 -4.11
C PHE A 140 1.92 14.92 -4.54
N ALA A 141 2.17 15.79 -3.57
CA ALA A 141 2.57 17.16 -3.83
C ALA A 141 4.10 17.29 -3.87
N ARG A 142 4.76 16.88 -2.78
CA ARG A 142 6.20 16.97 -2.59
C ARG A 142 6.63 16.14 -1.39
N LEU A 143 7.86 15.65 -1.44
CA LEU A 143 8.57 15.06 -0.31
C LEU A 143 9.75 15.98 -0.02
N SER A 144 9.65 16.78 1.04
CA SER A 144 10.83 17.22 1.79
C SER A 144 10.98 16.24 2.98
N PHE A 145 11.83 16.51 3.98
CA PHE A 145 11.78 15.72 5.23
C PHE A 145 10.42 15.86 5.99
N THR A 146 9.47 16.57 5.37
CA THR A 146 8.02 16.61 5.59
C THR A 146 7.35 16.18 4.28
N ALA A 147 6.36 15.29 4.36
CA ALA A 147 5.62 14.87 3.17
C ALA A 147 4.31 15.64 3.06
N THR A 148 3.99 16.06 1.85
CA THR A 148 2.77 16.82 1.56
C THR A 148 1.91 16.07 0.56
N LEU A 149 0.62 15.94 0.88
CA LEU A 149 -0.37 15.26 0.07
C LEU A 149 -1.56 16.19 -0.19
N ARG A 150 -2.12 16.08 -1.39
CA ARG A 150 -3.29 16.86 -1.81
C ARG A 150 -4.49 15.92 -1.99
N PRO A 151 -5.67 16.25 -1.44
CA PRO A 151 -6.88 15.50 -1.73
C PRO A 151 -7.21 15.53 -3.22
N ARG A 152 -7.65 14.39 -3.75
CA ARG A 152 -8.14 14.34 -5.13
C ARG A 152 -9.50 15.06 -5.22
N GLY A 153 -9.56 16.18 -5.96
CA GLY A 153 -10.80 16.93 -6.19
C GLY A 153 -10.87 18.35 -5.57
N GLY A 154 -9.74 18.95 -5.17
CA GLY A 154 -9.67 20.37 -4.83
C GLY A 154 -9.89 20.74 -3.36
N GLY A 155 -9.48 19.88 -2.42
CA GLY A 155 -9.49 20.16 -0.98
C GLY A 155 -8.19 20.80 -0.48
N GLU A 156 -8.16 21.13 0.83
CA GLU A 156 -6.99 21.70 1.51
C GLU A 156 -5.77 20.76 1.46
N GLU A 157 -4.59 21.33 1.23
CA GLU A 157 -3.32 20.59 1.21
C GLU A 157 -2.96 20.16 2.64
N VAL A 158 -2.71 18.86 2.83
CA VAL A 158 -2.35 18.33 4.14
C VAL A 158 -0.87 18.00 4.13
N SER A 159 -0.11 18.68 5.01
CA SER A 159 1.28 18.38 5.30
C SER A 159 1.41 17.65 6.62
N PHE A 160 2.31 16.67 6.67
CA PHE A 160 2.67 15.99 7.92
C PHE A 160 4.17 15.71 7.92
N SER A 161 4.74 15.69 9.11
CA SER A 161 6.12 15.29 9.34
C SER A 161 6.14 13.87 9.87
N GLU A 162 7.04 13.03 9.35
CA GLU A 162 7.22 11.66 9.83
C GLU A 162 8.65 11.45 10.30
N ARG A 163 8.81 10.87 11.50
CA ARG A 163 10.08 10.36 11.99
C ARG A 163 10.15 8.85 11.74
N SER A 164 10.86 8.46 10.69
CA SER A 164 11.03 7.06 10.31
C SER A 164 12.30 6.45 10.92
N ARG A 165 12.21 5.21 11.40
CA ARG A 165 13.33 4.38 11.86
C ARG A 165 13.63 3.29 10.84
N PHE A 166 14.91 3.12 10.54
CA PHE A 166 15.41 2.10 9.62
C PHE A 166 16.42 1.20 10.32
N LEU A 167 16.45 -0.06 9.90
CA LEU A 167 17.41 -1.05 10.35
C LEU A 167 18.15 -1.61 9.14
N ARG A 168 19.45 -1.83 9.27
CA ARG A 168 20.26 -2.39 8.20
C ARG A 168 20.01 -3.89 8.10
N GLY A 169 19.49 -4.34 6.97
CA GLY A 169 19.32 -5.74 6.61
C GLY A 169 20.52 -6.27 5.80
N GLY A 170 20.46 -7.56 5.44
CA GLY A 170 21.53 -8.22 4.69
C GLY A 170 21.79 -7.64 3.29
N SER A 171 20.77 -7.08 2.64
CA SER A 171 20.88 -6.53 1.29
C SER A 171 20.71 -5.01 1.20
N GLY A 172 20.35 -4.32 2.29
CA GLY A 172 20.09 -2.88 2.27
C GLY A 172 19.30 -2.40 3.48
N TRP A 173 18.78 -1.18 3.42
CA TRP A 173 17.98 -0.59 4.51
C TRP A 173 16.53 -1.08 4.50
N LEU A 174 16.02 -1.46 5.66
CA LEU A 174 14.65 -1.92 5.88
C LEU A 174 13.92 -0.96 6.81
N TYR A 175 12.68 -0.62 6.46
CA TYR A 175 11.83 0.25 7.25
C TYR A 175 11.29 -0.48 8.48
N ALA A 176 11.62 0.01 9.67
CA ALA A 176 11.27 -0.60 10.93
C ALA A 176 10.02 0.03 11.56
N SER A 177 9.94 1.36 11.59
CA SER A 177 8.78 2.06 12.14
C SER A 177 8.74 3.51 11.67
N GLY A 178 7.63 4.18 11.91
CA GLY A 178 7.46 5.60 11.64
C GLY A 178 6.41 6.19 12.56
N GLU A 179 6.68 7.40 13.03
CA GLU A 179 5.79 8.19 13.87
C GLU A 179 5.42 9.47 13.12
N VAL A 180 4.11 9.70 12.95
CA VAL A 180 3.58 10.86 12.24
C VAL A 180 3.22 11.94 13.25
N THR A 181 3.72 13.14 13.01
CA THR A 181 3.29 14.38 13.68
C THR A 181 2.57 15.23 12.64
N ALA A 182 1.28 15.49 12.85
CA ALA A 182 0.54 16.45 12.04
C ALA A 182 0.97 17.87 12.45
N GLU A 183 1.21 18.73 11.48
CA GLU A 183 1.18 20.18 11.71
C GLU A 183 -0.23 20.64 11.32
N GLU A 184 -0.98 21.19 12.26
CA GLU A 184 -2.26 21.84 11.96
C GLU A 184 -1.98 23.02 11.02
N GLY A 185 -2.69 23.05 9.89
CA GLY A 185 -2.49 24.00 8.81
C GLY A 185 -2.42 25.43 9.34
N GLY A 186 -1.28 26.07 9.11
CA GLY A 186 -1.12 27.50 9.30
C GLY A 186 -2.04 28.23 8.35
N THR A 187 -3.10 28.82 8.89
CA THR A 187 -3.93 29.84 8.26
C THR A 187 -3.05 30.88 7.55
N VAL A 188 -3.03 30.87 6.21
CA VAL A 188 -2.60 32.04 5.42
C VAL A 188 -3.86 32.85 5.14
N LEU A 189 -4.19 33.75 6.06
CA LEU A 189 -5.04 34.90 5.74
C LEU A 189 -4.09 36.04 5.34
N ASN A 190 -4.14 36.42 4.06
CA ASN A 190 -3.77 37.78 3.66
C ASN A 190 -4.91 38.72 4.05
#